data_AF-A0A966PSV7-F1
#
_entry.id   AF-A0A966PSV7-F1
#
_cell.length_a   1.000
_cell.length_b   1.000
_cell.length_c   1.000
_cell.angle_alpha   90.00
_cell.angle_beta   90.00
_cell.angle_gamma   90.00
#
_symmetry.space_group_name_H-M   'P 1'
#
loop_
_entity.id
_entity.type
_entity.pdbx_description
1 polymer ?
#
loop_
_entity_poly.entity_id
_entity_poly.type
_entity_poly.pdbx_seq_one_letter_code
_entity_poly.pdbx_strand_id
1 'polypeptide(L)'
;MSQIICKLKDGQTIDIELLNNPFMFDFIEQFKKVNHNLEFDQEFFNPCGYENRWSQKRIEIFESKIKEAIRNLNFLGVNFPIAEDEIQITNDSNGRDLLNRLHRHFTTGHRSASETKNFIWLENSNLTFSINEENYNEFAKWTHQINDYVHQSEPYFINSRKLNFPMTKEYLILYKSMAFSEQNFNYFCSIKQEHYEYFSDDMHFDVWLPLNQIQGKNYLQGYIDEDNPTHWDISSNIFYSGSFSIGDRGWYHNEEIQNYLKSYGIETGPHTCGMPLGKIIKGRELIPSLTKNKIIAIDYNE
;
A
#
# COMPACT_ATOMS: atom_id res chain seq x y z
N MET A 1 6.54 22.43 19.77
CA MET A 1 5.58 21.35 19.46
C MET A 1 5.80 21.05 18.01
N SER A 2 6.15 19.80 17.70
CA SER A 2 6.51 19.40 16.34
C SER A 2 5.37 19.63 15.37
N GLN A 3 5.67 20.30 14.26
CA GLN A 3 4.70 20.69 13.24
C GLN A 3 5.20 20.40 11.84
N ILE A 4 4.30 19.97 10.96
CA ILE A 4 4.50 19.91 9.51
C ILE A 4 3.70 21.05 8.87
N ILE A 5 4.33 21.81 7.98
CA ILE A 5 3.69 22.91 7.25
C ILE A 5 3.69 22.58 5.77
N CYS A 6 2.51 22.36 5.21
CA CYS A 6 2.31 22.20 3.77
C CYS A 6 2.03 23.57 3.14
N LYS A 7 2.91 24.03 2.25
CA LYS A 7 2.76 25.29 1.51
C LYS A 7 2.04 25.05 0.18
N LEU A 8 0.98 25.81 -0.07
CA LEU A 8 0.17 25.71 -1.28
C LEU A 8 0.63 26.71 -2.34
N LYS A 9 0.29 26.45 -3.61
CA LYS A 9 0.61 27.31 -4.76
C LYS A 9 0.17 28.76 -4.64
N ASP A 10 -0.92 29.00 -3.92
CA ASP A 10 -1.51 30.34 -3.71
C ASP A 10 -0.92 31.07 -2.49
N GLY A 11 0.10 30.50 -1.86
CA GLY A 11 0.77 31.08 -0.68
C GLY A 11 0.08 30.75 0.66
N GLN A 12 -1.06 30.05 0.64
CA GLN A 12 -1.71 29.57 1.86
C GLN A 12 -0.96 28.35 2.45
N THR A 13 -1.23 28.03 3.72
CA THR A 13 -0.61 26.90 4.41
C THR A 13 -1.64 26.01 5.09
N ILE A 14 -1.34 24.71 5.12
CA ILE A 14 -1.98 23.75 6.02
C ILE A 14 -0.93 23.41 7.08
N ASP A 15 -1.25 23.70 8.33
CA ASP A 15 -0.33 23.48 9.45
C ASP A 15 -0.86 22.30 10.28
N ILE A 16 0.00 21.31 10.46
CA ILE A 16 -0.29 20.04 11.11
C ILE A 16 0.48 19.99 12.43
N GLU A 17 -0.24 19.83 13.53
CA GLU A 17 0.34 19.50 14.84
C GLU A 17 0.48 17.98 14.94
N LEU A 18 1.72 17.53 15.21
CA LEU A 18 2.03 16.11 15.35
C LEU A 18 1.73 15.62 16.77
N LEU A 19 1.34 14.34 16.88
CA LEU A 19 1.17 13.70 18.18
C LEU A 19 2.51 13.61 18.92
N ASN A 20 2.44 13.59 20.25
CA ASN A 20 3.61 13.44 21.12
C ASN A 20 3.58 12.05 21.77
N ASN A 21 4.12 11.06 21.06
CA ASN A 21 4.26 9.69 21.54
C ASN A 21 5.55 9.04 20.99
N PRO A 22 6.00 7.91 21.56
CA PRO A 22 7.21 7.21 21.13
C PRO A 22 7.31 6.93 19.63
N PHE A 23 6.22 6.47 18.99
CA PHE A 23 6.22 6.22 17.55
C PHE A 23 6.51 7.49 16.73
N MET A 24 6.01 8.64 17.17
CA MET A 24 6.21 9.90 16.45
C MET A 24 7.66 10.36 16.40
N PHE A 25 8.51 9.99 17.37
CA PHE A 25 9.95 10.28 17.27
C PHE A 25 10.59 9.51 16.12
N ASP A 26 10.31 8.21 16.01
CA ASP A 26 10.77 7.35 14.93
C ASP A 26 10.23 7.82 13.56
N PHE A 27 8.96 8.25 13.51
CA PHE A 27 8.35 8.82 12.30
C PHE A 27 9.01 10.14 11.88
N ILE A 28 9.21 11.08 12.81
CA ILE A 28 9.76 12.42 12.53
C ILE A 28 11.18 12.30 11.97
N GLU A 29 12.02 11.43 12.54
CA GLU A 29 13.38 11.23 12.03
C GLU A 29 13.37 10.69 10.60
N GLN A 30 12.48 9.73 10.30
CA GLN A 30 12.32 9.23 8.93
C GLN A 30 11.74 10.31 8.00
N PHE A 31 10.73 11.07 8.44
CA PHE A 31 10.14 12.18 7.70
C PHE A 31 11.20 13.22 7.31
N LYS A 32 12.01 13.70 8.27
CA LYS A 32 13.09 14.67 8.02
C LYS A 32 14.06 14.14 6.96
N LYS A 33 14.43 12.87 7.08
CA LYS A 33 15.33 12.20 6.14
C LYS A 33 14.76 12.15 4.73
N VAL A 34 13.51 11.71 4.55
CA VAL A 34 12.93 11.63 3.19
C VAL A 34 12.59 12.99 2.63
N ASN A 35 12.08 13.92 3.45
CA ASN A 35 11.70 15.26 3.01
C ASN A 35 12.89 16.09 2.51
N HIS A 36 14.07 15.88 3.09
CA HIS A 36 15.28 16.58 2.64
C HIS A 36 15.86 16.00 1.34
N ASN A 37 15.68 14.70 1.11
CA ASN A 37 16.43 13.96 0.09
C ASN A 37 15.59 13.54 -1.13
N LEU A 38 14.26 13.51 -1.02
CA LEU A 38 13.38 12.91 -2.02
C LEU A 38 12.30 13.90 -2.46
N GLU A 39 11.93 13.78 -3.74
CA GLU A 39 10.71 14.40 -4.25
C GLU A 39 9.47 13.70 -3.68
N PHE A 40 8.38 14.45 -3.51
CA PHE A 40 7.07 13.88 -3.18
C PHE A 40 6.10 13.98 -4.35
N ASP A 41 5.23 12.98 -4.48
CA ASP A 41 4.03 13.02 -5.31
C ASP A 41 2.80 13.29 -4.43
N GLN A 42 1.73 13.69 -5.10
CA GLN A 42 0.44 13.96 -4.52
C GLN A 42 -0.64 13.22 -5.29
N GLU A 43 -1.47 12.48 -4.58
CA GLU A 43 -2.59 11.76 -5.16
C GLU A 43 -3.75 11.65 -4.17
N PHE A 44 -4.91 11.25 -4.68
CA PHE A 44 -6.01 10.86 -3.82
C PHE A 44 -5.99 9.36 -3.64
N PHE A 45 -6.17 8.91 -2.40
CA PHE A 45 -6.42 7.51 -2.15
C PHE A 45 -7.76 7.14 -2.77
N ASN A 46 -7.70 6.32 -3.82
CA ASN A 46 -8.85 5.82 -4.53
C ASN A 46 -8.80 4.29 -4.52
N PRO A 47 -9.41 3.62 -3.54
CA PRO A 47 -9.40 2.15 -3.44
C PRO A 47 -10.16 1.49 -4.60
N CYS A 48 -11.10 2.21 -5.24
CA CYS A 48 -11.84 1.72 -6.41
C CYS A 48 -11.03 1.81 -7.71
N GLY A 49 -9.94 2.58 -7.71
CA GLY A 49 -9.09 2.80 -8.89
C GLY A 49 -9.78 3.61 -10.00
N TYR A 50 -9.14 3.65 -11.17
CA TYR A 50 -9.72 4.23 -12.38
C TYR A 50 -10.40 3.12 -13.18
N GLU A 51 -11.71 3.20 -13.35
CA GLU A 51 -12.48 2.15 -14.01
C GLU A 51 -12.25 2.16 -15.53
N ASN A 52 -11.59 1.10 -16.02
CA ASN A 52 -11.48 0.84 -17.45
C ASN A 52 -12.55 -0.16 -17.86
N ARG A 53 -13.14 0.03 -19.04
CA ARG A 53 -13.96 -1.01 -19.65
C ARG A 53 -13.11 -2.23 -19.94
N TRP A 54 -13.65 -3.42 -19.65
CA TRP A 54 -12.98 -4.70 -19.95
C TRP A 54 -12.41 -4.70 -21.37
N SER A 55 -11.14 -5.08 -21.50
CA SER A 55 -10.44 -5.14 -22.78
C SER A 55 -9.69 -6.45 -22.88
N GLN A 56 -10.33 -7.45 -23.49
CA GLN A 56 -9.78 -8.80 -23.65
C GLN A 56 -8.36 -8.76 -24.24
N LYS A 57 -8.15 -7.97 -25.30
CA LYS A 57 -6.83 -7.80 -25.94
C LYS A 57 -5.75 -7.29 -24.98
N ARG A 58 -6.07 -6.35 -24.09
CA ARG A 58 -5.09 -5.84 -23.11
C ARG A 58 -4.83 -6.85 -22.00
N ILE A 59 -5.88 -7.51 -21.53
CA ILE A 59 -5.77 -8.58 -20.54
C ILE A 59 -4.90 -9.73 -21.06
N GLU A 60 -5.06 -10.16 -22.31
CA GLU A 60 -4.21 -11.18 -22.94
C GLU A 60 -2.72 -10.76 -23.01
N ILE A 61 -2.43 -9.46 -23.21
CA ILE A 61 -1.06 -8.94 -23.15
C ILE A 61 -0.51 -9.06 -21.73
N PHE A 62 -1.27 -8.65 -20.72
CA PHE A 62 -0.84 -8.72 -19.32
C PHE A 62 -0.68 -10.16 -18.86
N GLU A 63 -1.62 -11.04 -19.21
CA GLU A 63 -1.56 -12.47 -18.93
C GLU A 63 -0.30 -13.11 -19.52
N SER A 64 -0.01 -12.84 -20.80
CA SER A 64 1.21 -13.32 -21.47
C SER A 64 2.48 -12.85 -20.76
N LYS A 65 2.49 -11.61 -20.27
CA LYS A 65 3.63 -11.05 -19.55
C LYS A 65 3.81 -11.60 -18.13
N ILE A 66 2.72 -11.92 -17.45
CA ILE A 66 2.75 -12.63 -16.16
C ILE A 66 3.28 -14.05 -16.37
N LYS A 67 2.78 -14.77 -17.39
CA LYS A 67 3.28 -16.09 -17.78
C LYS A 67 4.78 -16.09 -18.07
N GLU A 68 5.25 -15.11 -18.84
CA GLU A 68 6.68 -14.91 -19.14
C GLU A 68 7.51 -14.72 -17.85
N ALA A 69 7.05 -13.86 -16.93
CA ALA A 69 7.75 -13.60 -15.67
C ALA A 69 7.80 -14.84 -14.76
N ILE A 70 6.68 -15.56 -14.62
CA ILE A 70 6.61 -16.82 -13.85
C ILE A 70 7.56 -17.87 -14.44
N ARG A 71 7.60 -18.01 -15.77
CA ARG A 71 8.51 -18.93 -16.44
C ARG A 71 9.97 -18.60 -16.14
N ASN A 72 10.34 -17.31 -16.20
CA ASN A 72 11.70 -16.87 -15.87
C ASN A 72 12.05 -17.10 -14.40
N LEU A 73 11.13 -16.86 -13.47
CA LEU A 73 11.31 -17.23 -12.06
C LEU A 73 11.55 -18.73 -11.90
N ASN A 74 10.75 -19.57 -12.57
CA ASN A 74 10.93 -21.02 -12.51
C ASN A 74 12.29 -21.47 -13.09
N PHE A 75 12.80 -20.83 -14.14
CA PHE A 75 14.16 -21.07 -14.64
C PHE A 75 15.26 -20.71 -13.63
N LEU A 76 15.00 -19.78 -12.72
CA LEU A 76 15.90 -19.45 -11.61
C LEU A 76 15.81 -20.44 -10.43
N GLY A 77 14.93 -21.45 -10.50
CA GLY A 77 14.72 -22.45 -9.45
C GLY A 77 13.72 -22.04 -8.37
N VAL A 78 12.90 -21.02 -8.64
CA VAL A 78 11.97 -20.40 -7.67
C VAL A 78 10.68 -21.21 -7.46
N ASN A 79 10.35 -22.14 -8.35
CA ASN A 79 9.11 -22.95 -8.28
C ASN A 79 7.90 -22.11 -7.81
N PHE A 80 7.51 -21.11 -8.61
CA PHE A 80 6.43 -20.20 -8.29
C PHE A 80 5.13 -20.97 -8.02
N PRO A 81 4.37 -20.65 -6.95
CA PRO A 81 3.21 -21.46 -6.51
C PRO A 81 2.04 -21.58 -7.49
N ILE A 82 1.96 -20.70 -8.49
CA ILE A 82 0.93 -20.76 -9.53
C ILE A 82 1.59 -21.15 -10.85
N ALA A 83 1.14 -22.26 -11.44
CA ALA A 83 1.67 -22.74 -12.71
C ALA A 83 1.31 -21.80 -13.87
N GLU A 84 2.14 -21.78 -14.91
CA GLU A 84 1.96 -20.89 -16.07
C GLU A 84 0.61 -21.12 -16.78
N ASP A 85 0.19 -22.38 -16.90
CA ASP A 85 -1.05 -22.80 -17.54
C ASP A 85 -2.31 -22.50 -16.70
N GLU A 86 -2.16 -22.28 -15.39
CA GLU A 86 -3.24 -21.79 -14.52
C GLU A 86 -3.52 -20.29 -14.69
N ILE A 87 -2.62 -19.55 -15.36
CA ILE A 87 -2.79 -18.11 -15.56
C ILE A 87 -3.82 -17.87 -16.67
N GLN A 88 -5.08 -17.69 -16.26
CA GLN A 88 -6.19 -17.34 -17.14
C GLN A 88 -7.01 -16.21 -16.51
N ILE A 89 -6.86 -15.00 -17.03
CA ILE A 89 -7.50 -13.81 -16.45
C ILE A 89 -8.88 -13.61 -17.09
N THR A 90 -9.93 -13.97 -16.35
CA THR A 90 -11.34 -13.87 -16.76
C THR A 90 -12.04 -12.67 -16.11
N ASN A 91 -13.08 -12.10 -16.74
CA ASN A 91 -13.86 -11.00 -16.17
C ASN A 91 -14.93 -11.49 -15.18
N ASP A 92 -14.50 -12.20 -14.14
CA ASP A 92 -15.36 -12.77 -13.11
C ASP A 92 -14.61 -12.89 -11.78
N SER A 93 -15.27 -13.50 -10.79
CA SER A 93 -14.68 -13.74 -9.47
C SER A 93 -13.42 -14.60 -9.51
N ASN A 94 -13.30 -15.53 -10.47
CA ASN A 94 -12.13 -16.40 -10.59
C ASN A 94 -10.91 -15.60 -11.05
N GLY A 95 -11.10 -14.69 -12.01
CA GLY A 95 -10.02 -13.79 -12.44
C GLY A 95 -9.57 -12.85 -11.33
N ARG A 96 -10.51 -12.32 -10.52
CA ARG A 96 -10.16 -11.46 -9.37
C ARG A 96 -9.42 -12.23 -8.29
N ASP A 97 -9.86 -13.46 -7.98
CA ASP A 97 -9.17 -14.36 -7.05
C ASP A 97 -7.74 -14.68 -7.53
N LEU A 98 -7.57 -14.98 -8.82
CA LEU A 98 -6.25 -15.19 -9.42
C LEU A 98 -5.34 -13.98 -9.23
N LEU A 99 -5.83 -12.76 -9.49
CA LEU A 99 -5.05 -11.54 -9.26
C LEU A 99 -4.69 -11.34 -7.78
N ASN A 100 -5.60 -11.66 -6.85
CA ASN A 100 -5.35 -11.61 -5.41
C ASN A 100 -4.25 -12.60 -5.00
N ARG A 101 -4.32 -13.84 -5.49
CA ARG A 101 -3.29 -14.86 -5.25
C ARG A 101 -1.93 -14.44 -5.82
N LEU A 102 -1.89 -13.95 -7.06
CA LEU A 102 -0.65 -13.45 -7.69
C LEU A 102 -0.02 -12.30 -6.88
N HIS A 103 -0.83 -11.32 -6.45
CA HIS A 103 -0.38 -10.21 -5.61
C HIS A 103 0.22 -10.67 -4.28
N ARG A 104 -0.45 -11.61 -3.60
CA ARG A 104 0.00 -12.19 -2.34
C ARG A 104 1.33 -12.90 -2.49
N HIS A 105 1.48 -13.65 -3.58
CA HIS A 105 2.71 -14.38 -3.86
C HIS A 105 3.89 -13.46 -4.14
N PHE A 106 3.69 -12.37 -4.89
CA PHE A 106 4.68 -11.30 -5.03
C PHE A 106 5.07 -10.69 -3.67
N THR A 107 4.08 -10.32 -2.87
CA THR A 107 4.28 -9.70 -1.54
C THR A 107 5.08 -10.63 -0.63
N THR A 108 4.84 -11.95 -0.70
CA THR A 108 5.64 -12.94 0.03
C THR A 108 7.08 -12.99 -0.47
N GLY A 109 7.28 -13.03 -1.79
CA GLY A 109 8.60 -13.14 -2.41
C GLY A 109 9.51 -11.95 -2.09
N HIS A 110 8.98 -10.74 -2.12
CA HIS A 110 9.76 -9.54 -1.81
C HIS A 110 10.04 -9.37 -0.31
N ARG A 111 9.07 -9.66 0.55
CA ARG A 111 9.30 -9.68 2.02
C ARG A 111 10.41 -10.66 2.40
N SER A 112 10.36 -11.86 1.84
CA SER A 112 11.37 -12.91 2.02
C SER A 112 12.78 -12.46 1.59
N ALA A 113 12.83 -11.62 0.56
CA ALA A 113 14.05 -11.03 0.05
C ALA A 113 14.63 -9.93 0.96
N SER A 114 13.77 -9.14 1.60
CA SER A 114 14.20 -8.07 2.50
C SER A 114 14.67 -8.57 3.88
N GLU A 115 14.20 -9.73 4.34
CA GLU A 115 14.40 -10.20 5.71
C GLU A 115 15.50 -11.27 5.86
N THR A 116 15.91 -11.98 4.79
CA THR A 116 16.82 -13.14 4.90
C THR A 116 18.03 -13.03 3.98
N LYS A 117 19.25 -13.31 4.51
CA LYS A 117 20.49 -13.37 3.70
C LYS A 117 20.49 -14.46 2.63
N ASN A 118 19.59 -15.44 2.74
CA ASN A 118 19.49 -16.60 1.84
C ASN A 118 18.19 -16.61 1.00
N PHE A 119 17.50 -15.46 0.91
CA PHE A 119 16.30 -15.22 0.09
C PHE A 119 15.36 -16.42 0.04
N ILE A 120 14.71 -16.72 1.18
CA ILE A 120 13.89 -17.93 1.37
C ILE A 120 12.41 -17.60 1.28
N TRP A 121 11.69 -18.14 0.28
CA TRP A 121 10.23 -18.09 0.25
C TRP A 121 9.64 -19.32 0.96
N LEU A 122 8.80 -19.06 1.97
CA LEU A 122 7.94 -20.06 2.59
C LEU A 122 6.47 -19.82 2.22
N GLU A 123 5.77 -20.88 1.79
CA GLU A 123 4.32 -20.91 1.68
C GLU A 123 3.76 -21.87 2.72
N ASN A 124 2.92 -21.37 3.65
CA ASN A 124 2.36 -22.17 4.75
C ASN A 124 3.44 -22.94 5.54
N SER A 125 4.57 -22.27 5.82
CA SER A 125 5.75 -22.85 6.49
C SER A 125 6.51 -23.92 5.69
N ASN A 126 6.13 -24.21 4.45
CA ASN A 126 6.89 -25.07 3.55
C ASN A 126 7.87 -24.24 2.73
N LEU A 127 9.10 -24.72 2.60
CA LEU A 127 10.10 -24.10 1.72
C LEU A 127 9.64 -24.21 0.27
N THR A 128 9.28 -23.07 -0.33
CA THR A 128 8.96 -22.95 -1.75
C THR A 128 10.24 -22.83 -2.56
N PHE A 129 11.16 -21.94 -2.15
CA PHE A 129 12.51 -21.84 -2.75
C PHE A 129 13.53 -21.16 -1.82
N SER A 130 14.82 -21.30 -2.18
CA SER A 130 15.92 -20.41 -1.74
C SER A 130 16.67 -19.89 -2.96
N ILE A 131 16.90 -18.57 -3.02
CA ILE A 131 17.61 -17.91 -4.12
C ILE A 131 19.01 -17.53 -3.66
N ASN A 132 20.00 -17.82 -4.51
CA ASN A 132 21.36 -17.32 -4.32
C ASN A 132 21.41 -15.81 -4.58
N GLU A 133 22.25 -15.09 -3.84
CA GLU A 133 22.43 -13.64 -3.95
C GLU A 133 22.70 -13.17 -5.39
N GLU A 134 23.46 -13.95 -6.18
CA GLU A 134 23.77 -13.66 -7.59
C GLU A 134 22.53 -13.56 -8.49
N ASN A 135 21.44 -14.25 -8.14
CA ASN A 135 20.18 -14.26 -8.89
C ASN A 135 19.18 -13.23 -8.37
N TYR A 136 19.51 -12.47 -7.31
CA TYR A 136 18.59 -11.54 -6.67
C TYR A 136 18.04 -10.47 -7.61
N ASN A 137 18.89 -9.86 -8.43
CA ASN A 137 18.47 -8.79 -9.33
C ASN A 137 17.46 -9.28 -10.38
N GLU A 138 17.67 -10.48 -10.93
CA GLU A 138 16.73 -11.09 -11.86
C GLU A 138 15.44 -11.51 -11.14
N PHE A 139 15.53 -12.08 -9.93
CA PHE A 139 14.36 -12.38 -9.12
C PHE A 139 13.51 -11.13 -8.85
N ALA A 140 14.12 -10.05 -8.37
CA ALA A 140 13.46 -8.79 -8.09
C ALA A 140 12.77 -8.24 -9.35
N LYS A 141 13.48 -8.22 -10.48
CA LYS A 141 12.93 -7.79 -11.77
C LYS A 141 11.67 -8.58 -12.17
N TRP A 142 11.72 -9.90 -12.14
CA TRP A 142 10.58 -10.72 -12.58
C TRP A 142 9.41 -10.67 -11.60
N THR A 143 9.68 -10.62 -10.30
CA THR A 143 8.63 -10.43 -9.28
C THR A 143 7.95 -9.06 -9.41
N HIS A 144 8.72 -7.98 -9.63
CA HIS A 144 8.16 -6.66 -9.91
C HIS A 144 7.32 -6.65 -11.19
N GLN A 145 7.75 -7.37 -12.22
CA GLN A 145 6.98 -7.47 -13.46
C GLN A 145 5.60 -8.13 -13.23
N ILE A 146 5.51 -9.18 -12.41
CA ILE A 146 4.23 -9.76 -12.02
C ILE A 146 3.36 -8.70 -11.32
N ASN A 147 3.92 -7.99 -10.34
CA ASN A 147 3.19 -6.94 -9.61
C ASN A 147 2.65 -5.85 -10.52
N ASP A 148 3.48 -5.33 -11.43
CA ASP A 148 3.11 -4.28 -12.37
C ASP A 148 1.95 -4.72 -13.27
N TYR A 149 1.97 -5.95 -13.77
CA TYR A 149 0.91 -6.46 -14.63
C TYR A 149 -0.35 -6.90 -13.86
N VAL A 150 -0.22 -7.30 -12.60
CA VAL A 150 -1.38 -7.45 -11.70
C VAL A 150 -2.06 -6.09 -11.55
N HIS A 151 -1.35 -5.05 -11.11
CA HIS A 151 -1.91 -3.70 -10.92
C HIS A 151 -2.44 -3.07 -12.22
N GLN A 152 -1.83 -3.36 -13.38
CA GLN A 152 -2.37 -2.92 -14.67
C GLN A 152 -3.65 -3.66 -15.06
N SER A 153 -3.88 -4.86 -14.52
CA SER A 153 -5.09 -5.64 -14.78
C SER A 153 -6.27 -5.21 -13.88
N GLU A 154 -6.03 -4.83 -12.63
CA GLU A 154 -7.10 -4.51 -11.65
C GLU A 154 -8.10 -3.44 -12.09
N PRO A 155 -7.70 -2.36 -12.80
CA PRO A 155 -8.61 -1.36 -13.36
C PRO A 155 -9.69 -1.90 -14.31
N TYR A 156 -9.47 -3.08 -14.89
CA TYR A 156 -10.43 -3.72 -15.81
C TYR A 156 -11.47 -4.57 -15.07
N PHE A 157 -11.26 -4.87 -13.78
CA PHE A 157 -12.17 -5.62 -12.94
C PHE A 157 -13.11 -4.69 -12.20
N ILE A 158 -14.34 -4.60 -12.68
CA ILE A 158 -15.42 -3.82 -12.07
C ILE A 158 -16.38 -4.80 -11.38
N ASN A 159 -16.53 -4.64 -10.06
CA ASN A 159 -17.49 -5.40 -9.27
C ASN A 159 -18.49 -4.45 -8.57
N SER A 160 -19.50 -5.04 -7.93
CA SER A 160 -20.55 -4.27 -7.25
C SER A 160 -20.02 -3.42 -6.10
N ARG A 161 -18.95 -3.86 -5.41
CA ARG A 161 -18.34 -3.10 -4.30
C ARG A 161 -17.65 -1.85 -4.83
N LYS A 162 -16.83 -1.97 -5.89
CA LYS A 162 -16.17 -0.82 -6.56
C LYS A 162 -17.16 0.25 -7.01
N LEU A 163 -18.26 -0.18 -7.64
CA LEU A 163 -19.27 0.74 -8.20
C LEU A 163 -20.08 1.49 -7.13
N ASN A 164 -20.33 0.86 -5.98
CA ASN A 164 -21.21 1.40 -4.96
C ASN A 164 -20.47 2.03 -3.77
N PHE A 165 -19.16 1.79 -3.65
CA PHE A 165 -18.41 2.33 -2.53
C PHE A 165 -18.20 3.84 -2.66
N PRO A 166 -18.48 4.63 -1.60
CA PRO A 166 -18.28 6.06 -1.66
C PRO A 166 -16.81 6.42 -1.83
N MET A 167 -16.53 7.39 -2.71
CA MET A 167 -15.17 7.88 -2.91
C MET A 167 -14.58 8.43 -1.61
N THR A 168 -13.47 7.84 -1.17
CA THR A 168 -12.70 8.31 -0.02
C THR A 168 -11.94 9.59 -0.36
N LYS A 169 -11.89 10.54 0.57
CA LYS A 169 -11.18 11.82 0.41
C LYS A 169 -9.93 11.86 1.30
N GLU A 170 -9.08 10.85 1.18
CA GLU A 170 -7.73 10.92 1.74
C GLU A 170 -6.78 11.45 0.67
N TYR A 171 -6.11 12.57 0.97
CA TYR A 171 -5.09 13.18 0.15
C TYR A 171 -3.73 12.66 0.58
N LEU A 172 -3.03 11.96 -0.30
CA LEU A 172 -1.76 11.31 -0.01
C LEU A 172 -0.62 12.23 -0.42
N ILE A 173 0.38 12.33 0.46
CA ILE A 173 1.68 12.92 0.18
C ILE A 173 2.68 11.79 0.28
N LEU A 174 3.20 11.36 -0.88
CA LEU A 174 4.03 10.16 -1.00
C LEU A 174 5.44 10.55 -1.45
N TYR A 175 6.45 10.27 -0.64
CA TYR A 175 7.82 10.43 -1.09
C TYR A 175 8.16 9.36 -2.15
N LYS A 176 8.86 9.75 -3.21
CA LYS A 176 9.28 8.82 -4.25
C LYS A 176 10.57 8.16 -3.80
N SER A 177 10.54 6.84 -3.62
CA SER A 177 11.79 6.07 -3.57
C SER A 177 12.52 6.31 -4.89
N MET A 178 13.78 6.72 -4.85
CA MET A 178 14.62 6.65 -6.05
C MET A 178 14.69 5.18 -6.49
N ALA A 179 14.87 4.90 -7.78
CA ALA A 179 14.92 3.53 -8.30
C ALA A 179 15.92 2.66 -7.50
N PHE A 180 15.62 1.36 -7.36
CA PHE A 180 16.35 0.32 -6.62
C PHE A 180 17.88 0.44 -6.71
N SER A 181 18.46 1.33 -5.90
CA SER A 181 19.87 1.34 -5.55
C SER A 181 19.98 0.82 -4.13
N GLU A 182 21.13 0.26 -3.77
CA GLU A 182 21.41 -0.25 -2.40
C GLU A 182 21.17 0.80 -1.29
N GLN A 183 21.02 2.09 -1.65
CA GLN A 183 20.67 3.16 -0.71
C GLN A 183 19.18 3.14 -0.28
N ASN A 184 18.32 2.35 -0.94
CA ASN A 184 16.87 2.28 -0.67
C ASN A 184 16.47 1.37 0.50
N PHE A 185 17.38 0.56 1.05
CA PHE A 185 17.08 -0.30 2.21
C PHE A 185 16.62 0.47 3.45
N ASN A 186 16.79 1.80 3.48
CA ASN A 186 16.35 2.66 4.57
C ASN A 186 15.22 3.63 4.19
N TYR A 187 14.51 3.40 3.08
CA TYR A 187 13.34 4.21 2.70
C TYR A 187 12.10 3.83 3.51
N PHE A 188 11.90 2.53 3.72
CA PHE A 188 10.81 1.99 4.50
C PHE A 188 11.29 1.52 5.87
N CYS A 189 10.51 1.84 6.89
CA CYS A 189 10.75 1.42 8.26
C CYS A 189 9.61 0.50 8.71
N SER A 190 9.96 -0.61 9.36
CA SER A 190 8.98 -1.53 9.91
C SER A 190 8.31 -0.93 11.15
N ILE A 191 7.00 -1.09 11.27
CA ILE A 191 6.27 -0.81 12.52
C ILE A 191 6.59 -1.93 13.51
N LYS A 192 7.12 -1.55 14.67
CA LYS A 192 7.53 -2.49 15.73
C LYS A 192 6.32 -2.91 16.56
N GLN A 193 6.43 -4.02 17.29
CA GLN A 193 5.33 -4.57 18.09
C GLN A 193 4.79 -3.54 19.11
N GLU A 194 5.69 -2.80 19.74
CA GLU A 194 5.36 -1.74 20.70
C GLU A 194 4.62 -0.56 20.06
N HIS A 195 4.80 -0.29 18.77
CA HIS A 195 4.14 0.83 18.11
C HIS A 195 2.64 0.60 17.92
N TYR A 196 2.19 -0.67 17.88
CA TYR A 196 0.79 -0.98 17.66
C TYR A 196 -0.15 -0.41 18.74
N GLU A 197 0.36 -0.08 19.94
CA GLU A 197 -0.42 0.58 20.98
C GLU A 197 -0.90 2.00 20.60
N TYR A 198 -0.25 2.64 19.62
CA TYR A 198 -0.58 4.00 19.15
C TYR A 198 -1.56 4.02 17.97
N PHE A 199 -1.97 2.85 17.47
CA PHE A 199 -3.05 2.78 16.49
C PHE A 199 -4.32 3.36 17.09
N SER A 200 -5.18 3.92 16.24
CA SER A 200 -6.43 4.54 16.68
C SER A 200 -7.54 4.41 15.64
N ASP A 201 -8.76 4.31 16.11
CA ASP A 201 -10.00 4.50 15.35
C ASP A 201 -10.72 5.82 15.75
N ASP A 202 -10.01 6.73 16.41
CA ASP A 202 -10.52 8.05 16.75
C ASP A 202 -10.52 8.98 15.53
N MET A 203 -11.72 9.35 15.07
CA MET A 203 -11.95 10.24 13.94
C MET A 203 -11.65 11.72 14.22
N HIS A 204 -11.19 12.08 15.43
CA HIS A 204 -10.71 13.44 15.72
C HIS A 204 -9.31 13.73 15.16
N PHE A 205 -8.63 12.74 14.57
CA PHE A 205 -7.35 12.93 13.87
C PHE A 205 -7.57 13.20 12.38
N ASP A 206 -6.70 14.04 11.81
CA ASP A 206 -6.82 14.48 10.41
C ASP A 206 -5.69 13.95 9.53
N VAL A 207 -4.62 13.50 10.18
CA VAL A 207 -3.38 13.12 9.52
C VAL A 207 -3.01 11.73 9.97
N TRP A 208 -2.72 10.85 9.01
CA TRP A 208 -2.55 9.42 9.24
C TRP A 208 -1.37 8.86 8.42
N LEU A 209 -0.82 7.71 8.84
CA LEU A 209 0.11 6.97 7.99
C LEU A 209 -0.63 6.40 6.77
N PRO A 210 -0.22 6.59 5.51
CA PRO A 210 -0.99 6.14 4.37
C PRO A 210 -1.16 4.62 4.37
N LEU A 211 -2.35 4.15 4.00
CA LEU A 211 -2.72 2.72 4.07
C LEU A 211 -2.12 1.87 2.95
N ASN A 212 -1.57 2.49 1.91
CA ASN A 212 -1.16 1.85 0.66
C ASN A 212 0.35 2.04 0.38
N GLN A 213 1.19 2.16 1.40
CA GLN A 213 2.61 2.49 1.22
C GLN A 213 3.51 1.31 0.90
N ILE A 214 3.16 0.11 1.36
CA ILE A 214 3.94 -1.12 1.13
C ILE A 214 2.99 -2.25 0.74
N GLN A 215 3.58 -3.16 -0.05
CA GLN A 215 3.14 -4.51 -0.38
C GLN A 215 2.08 -5.08 0.54
N GLY A 216 1.01 -5.54 -0.09
CA GLY A 216 -0.20 -5.97 0.59
C GLY A 216 -1.36 -5.05 0.27
N LYS A 217 -2.50 -5.39 0.83
CA LYS A 217 -3.72 -4.60 0.77
C LYS A 217 -4.05 -4.11 2.16
N ASN A 218 -4.66 -2.95 2.27
CA ASN A 218 -5.41 -2.64 3.49
C ASN A 218 -6.79 -3.32 3.45
N TYR A 219 -7.48 -3.33 4.59
CA TYR A 219 -8.80 -3.97 4.70
C TYR A 219 -9.84 -3.37 3.74
N LEU A 220 -9.76 -2.07 3.41
CA LEU A 220 -10.64 -1.45 2.42
C LEU A 220 -10.37 -2.00 1.02
N GLN A 221 -9.11 -2.05 0.61
CA GLN A 221 -8.73 -2.68 -0.67
C GLN A 221 -9.11 -4.15 -0.72
N GLY A 222 -8.91 -4.90 0.37
CA GLY A 222 -9.35 -6.30 0.48
C GLY A 222 -10.87 -6.46 0.31
N TYR A 223 -11.66 -5.58 0.94
CA TYR A 223 -13.11 -5.52 0.73
C TYR A 223 -13.45 -5.25 -0.74
N ILE A 224 -12.87 -4.20 -1.32
CA ILE A 224 -13.14 -3.75 -2.68
C ILE A 224 -12.77 -4.81 -3.73
N ASP A 225 -11.68 -5.55 -3.52
CA ASP A 225 -11.22 -6.61 -4.41
C ASP A 225 -11.81 -8.00 -4.09
N GLU A 226 -12.81 -8.08 -3.21
CA GLU A 226 -13.48 -9.33 -2.82
C GLU A 226 -12.52 -10.39 -2.28
N ASP A 227 -11.44 -9.95 -1.62
CA ASP A 227 -10.42 -10.82 -1.04
C ASP A 227 -10.81 -11.27 0.38
N ASN A 228 -10.13 -12.29 0.90
CA ASN A 228 -10.32 -12.75 2.27
C ASN A 228 -9.41 -11.95 3.23
N PRO A 229 -9.97 -11.19 4.20
CA PRO A 229 -9.21 -10.29 5.06
C PRO A 229 -8.33 -11.02 6.09
N THR A 230 -8.45 -12.34 6.22
CA THR A 230 -7.57 -13.14 7.10
C THR A 230 -6.23 -13.47 6.44
N HIS A 231 -6.04 -13.12 5.16
CA HIS A 231 -4.75 -13.30 4.51
C HIS A 231 -3.73 -12.33 5.11
N TRP A 232 -2.52 -12.85 5.34
CA TRP A 232 -1.46 -12.14 6.04
C TRP A 232 -0.99 -10.86 5.33
N ASP A 233 -1.17 -10.79 4.00
CA ASP A 233 -0.85 -9.61 3.20
C ASP A 233 -1.96 -8.55 3.24
N ILE A 234 -3.05 -8.79 4.00
CA ILE A 234 -4.12 -7.83 4.23
C ILE A 234 -4.04 -7.30 5.65
N SER A 235 -3.60 -6.06 5.80
CA SER A 235 -3.51 -5.40 7.12
C SER A 235 -3.39 -3.88 7.00
N SER A 236 -3.63 -3.18 8.09
CA SER A 236 -3.38 -1.73 8.17
C SER A 236 -1.96 -1.47 8.64
N ASN A 237 -1.21 -0.68 7.87
CA ASN A 237 0.11 -0.14 8.22
C ASN A 237 1.08 -1.17 8.85
N ILE A 238 1.88 -1.87 8.04
CA ILE A 238 3.01 -2.68 8.52
C ILE A 238 4.32 -1.87 8.50
N PHE A 239 4.38 -0.86 7.64
CA PHE A 239 5.56 -0.04 7.44
C PHE A 239 5.19 1.43 7.25
N TYR A 240 6.19 2.31 7.36
CA TYR A 240 6.08 3.73 7.09
C TYR A 240 7.31 4.23 6.34
N SER A 241 7.17 5.28 5.53
CA SER A 241 8.31 5.90 4.83
C SER A 241 8.57 7.36 5.19
N GLY A 242 7.80 7.93 6.12
CA GLY A 242 7.75 9.39 6.34
C GLY A 242 6.73 10.10 5.44
N SER A 243 6.04 9.37 4.57
CA SER A 243 4.85 9.89 3.88
C SER A 243 3.65 9.94 4.82
N PHE A 244 2.62 10.71 4.46
CA PHE A 244 1.42 10.88 5.27
C PHE A 244 0.18 11.14 4.42
N SER A 245 -0.99 10.81 4.96
CA SER A 245 -2.29 11.14 4.37
C SER A 245 -3.00 12.21 5.19
N ILE A 246 -3.71 13.10 4.49
CA ILE A 246 -4.57 14.13 5.06
C ILE A 246 -6.00 13.79 4.68
N GLY A 247 -6.89 13.65 5.65
CA GLY A 247 -8.30 13.43 5.38
C GLY A 247 -8.99 12.54 6.41
N ASP A 248 -10.24 12.21 6.07
CA ASP A 248 -11.11 11.43 6.93
C ASP A 248 -10.97 9.92 6.67
N ARG A 249 -10.79 9.15 7.75
CA ARG A 249 -10.81 7.69 7.76
C ARG A 249 -12.18 7.09 8.04
N GLY A 250 -13.25 7.89 7.98
CA GLY A 250 -14.62 7.46 8.23
C GLY A 250 -15.10 6.28 7.37
N TRP A 251 -14.42 5.97 6.26
CA TRP A 251 -14.66 4.72 5.50
C TRP A 251 -14.56 3.48 6.39
N TYR A 252 -13.73 3.52 7.43
CA TYR A 252 -13.57 2.46 8.41
C TYR A 252 -14.85 2.17 9.22
N HIS A 253 -15.70 3.19 9.41
CA HIS A 253 -17.01 3.04 10.06
C HIS A 253 -18.14 2.64 9.10
N ASN A 254 -17.82 2.33 7.83
CA ASN A 254 -18.81 1.83 6.89
C ASN A 254 -19.31 0.43 7.32
N GLU A 255 -20.63 0.28 7.47
CA GLU A 255 -21.24 -0.97 7.94
C GLU A 255 -20.91 -2.18 7.05
N GLU A 256 -20.77 -2.00 5.73
CA GLU A 256 -20.42 -3.11 4.84
C GLU A 256 -19.01 -3.65 5.11
N ILE A 257 -18.06 -2.76 5.38
CA ILE A 257 -16.68 -3.13 5.73
C ILE A 257 -16.64 -3.80 7.11
N GLN A 258 -17.35 -3.23 8.08
CA GLN A 258 -17.41 -3.82 9.42
C GLN A 258 -18.06 -5.21 9.39
N ASN A 259 -19.14 -5.38 8.63
CA ASN A 259 -19.81 -6.67 8.46
C ASN A 259 -18.92 -7.67 7.71
N TYR A 260 -18.18 -7.21 6.69
CA TYR A 260 -17.18 -8.02 6.00
C TYR A 260 -16.12 -8.52 6.98
N LEU A 261 -15.46 -7.66 7.74
CA LEU A 261 -14.43 -8.06 8.72
C LEU A 261 -14.99 -9.00 9.80
N LYS A 262 -16.17 -8.67 10.34
CA LYS A 262 -16.87 -9.49 11.33
C LYS A 262 -17.21 -10.89 10.80
N SER A 263 -17.57 -11.02 9.52
CA SER A 263 -17.88 -12.32 8.91
C SER A 263 -16.68 -13.27 8.88
N TYR A 264 -15.46 -12.74 8.97
CA TYR A 264 -14.21 -13.49 9.06
C TYR A 264 -13.65 -13.55 10.50
N GLY A 265 -14.43 -13.12 11.50
CA GLY A 265 -14.00 -13.13 12.90
C GLY A 265 -12.98 -12.04 13.26
N ILE A 266 -12.83 -11.00 12.44
CA ILE A 266 -11.96 -9.87 12.71
C ILE A 266 -12.77 -8.80 13.44
N GLU A 267 -12.36 -8.47 14.66
CA GLU A 267 -12.94 -7.36 15.41
C GLU A 267 -12.43 -6.04 14.86
N THR A 268 -13.37 -5.15 14.55
CA THR A 268 -13.07 -3.79 14.14
C THR A 268 -12.57 -3.01 15.35
N GLY A 269 -11.32 -2.54 15.31
CA GLY A 269 -10.83 -1.50 16.21
C GLY A 269 -9.67 -0.67 15.63
N PRO A 270 -8.83 -0.09 16.51
CA PRO A 270 -7.66 0.68 16.13
C PRO A 270 -6.76 0.01 15.08
N HIS A 271 -6.49 -1.30 15.24
CA HIS A 271 -5.61 -2.07 14.34
C HIS A 271 -6.14 -2.25 12.92
N THR A 272 -7.45 -2.11 12.72
CA THR A 272 -8.08 -2.15 11.39
C THR A 272 -8.21 -0.76 10.77
N CYS A 273 -8.07 0.31 11.55
CA CYS A 273 -8.10 1.70 11.09
C CYS A 273 -6.70 2.24 10.72
N GLY A 274 -5.71 2.10 11.60
CA GLY A 274 -4.32 2.46 11.36
C GLY A 274 -3.72 3.47 12.34
N MET A 275 -2.61 4.08 11.96
CA MET A 275 -1.81 4.96 12.82
C MET A 275 -2.09 6.44 12.57
N PRO A 276 -2.63 7.20 13.55
CA PRO A 276 -2.73 8.64 13.45
C PRO A 276 -1.37 9.30 13.65
N LEU A 277 -1.15 10.42 12.96
CA LEU A 277 0.07 11.23 13.04
C LEU A 277 -0.17 12.59 13.67
N GLY A 278 -1.38 13.14 13.58
CA GLY A 278 -1.64 14.49 14.04
C GLY A 278 -2.99 15.07 13.68
N LYS A 279 -3.11 16.38 13.94
CA LYS A 279 -4.31 17.17 13.68
C LYS A 279 -3.96 18.41 12.87
N ILE A 280 -4.90 18.85 12.04
CA ILE A 280 -4.78 20.10 11.31
C ILE A 280 -5.23 21.24 12.23
N ILE A 281 -4.29 22.11 12.57
CA ILE A 281 -4.49 23.28 13.42
C ILE A 281 -4.73 24.57 12.62
N LYS A 282 -4.42 24.56 11.32
CA LYS A 282 -4.66 25.68 10.39
C LYS A 282 -4.88 25.18 8.96
N GLY A 283 -5.76 25.83 8.20
CA GLY A 283 -5.97 25.53 6.78
C GLY A 283 -6.88 24.33 6.53
N ARG A 284 -7.68 23.90 7.52
CA ARG A 284 -8.61 22.76 7.38
C ARG A 284 -9.63 22.98 6.26
N GLU A 285 -10.09 24.21 6.11
CA GLU A 285 -10.98 24.67 5.04
C GLU A 285 -10.38 24.52 3.63
N LEU A 286 -9.07 24.35 3.52
CA LEU A 286 -8.36 24.21 2.24
C LEU A 286 -8.37 22.77 1.74
N ILE A 287 -8.56 21.77 2.61
CA ILE A 287 -8.52 20.33 2.28
C ILE A 287 -9.47 19.97 1.13
N PRO A 288 -10.76 20.40 1.11
CA PRO A 288 -11.67 20.06 0.02
C PRO A 288 -11.24 20.62 -1.35
N SER A 289 -10.34 21.60 -1.36
CA SER A 289 -9.83 22.24 -2.57
C SER A 289 -8.48 21.69 -3.02
N LEU A 290 -7.91 20.72 -2.30
CA LEU A 290 -6.67 20.07 -2.68
C LEU A 290 -6.86 19.37 -4.04
N THR A 291 -5.83 19.43 -4.86
CA THR A 291 -5.74 18.76 -6.15
C THR A 291 -4.30 18.36 -6.37
N LYS A 292 -4.03 17.40 -7.25
CA LYS A 292 -2.66 16.95 -7.55
C LYS A 292 -1.74 18.16 -7.80
N ASN A 293 -0.57 18.15 -7.17
CA ASN A 293 0.45 19.19 -7.23
C ASN A 293 0.04 20.55 -6.61
N LYS A 294 -0.97 20.61 -5.73
CA LYS A 294 -1.37 21.88 -5.10
C LYS A 294 -0.45 22.28 -3.94
N ILE A 295 0.08 21.31 -3.19
CA ILE A 295 1.17 21.52 -2.23
C ILE A 295 2.48 21.57 -3.01
N ILE A 296 3.31 22.57 -2.76
CA ILE A 296 4.57 22.80 -3.49
C ILE A 296 5.81 22.69 -2.61
N ALA A 297 5.65 22.75 -1.29
CA ALA A 297 6.72 22.55 -0.34
C ALA A 297 6.14 22.04 0.98
N ILE A 298 6.98 21.33 1.72
CA ILE A 298 6.65 20.78 3.04
C ILE A 298 7.82 21.10 3.97
N ASP A 299 7.55 21.86 5.02
CA ASP A 299 8.53 22.20 6.04
C ASP A 299 8.23 21.47 7.35
N TYR A 300 9.25 21.33 8.21
CA TYR A 300 9.12 20.82 9.56
C TYR A 300 9.66 21.84 10.57
N ASN A 301 8.88 22.10 11.61
CA ASN A 301 9.25 22.95 12.74
C ASN A 301 9.17 22.14 14.04
N GLU A 302 10.06 22.43 14.99
CA GLU A 302 10.13 21.77 16.30
C GLU A 302 9.51 22.62 17.42
#